data_AF-A0A3D4ZWI1-F1
#
_entry.id   AF-A0A3D4ZWI1-F1
#
_cell.length_a   1.000
_cell.length_b   1.000
_cell.length_c   1.000
_cell.angle_alpha   90.00
_cell.angle_beta   90.00
_cell.angle_gamma   90.00
#
_symmetry.space_group_name_H-M   'P 1'
#
loop_
_entity.id
_entity.type
_entity.pdbx_description
1 polymer ?
#
loop_
_entity_poly.entity_id
_entity_poly.type
_entity_poly.pdbx_seq_one_letter_code
_entity_poly.pdbx_strand_id
1 'polypeptide(L)'
;MEGGRMRRSASRSKRRPHRVTPPLAVLAAVACLAVGTSPACAVPMAVLINEISPMPLSDDEPTWVELLNVAEAPVDISGWSLWDRWGCRFVFPARASELPPGGLIVVWFLRSKEMPLGRTFRREGAVHLEEVGDDAADAFRGRASECALFATSEARPEALVDFVCWARGPRPQTAAILQDAHVSETLLEPVVAVGESWLRRGESIGRTPSGEHLTASAAPLSGMGSSRAWAVYAPGDVTPGKANPWPAPVARSPMSWVTANAVEFSVAWPPPLSAPPGRRVRLQVAERSFEQHCVVDRLFDAGERLIVDNLPFGEYYWRTRVEDGDVQSRWSRGQWFHLLDPSIYGPGR
;
A
#
# COMPACT_ATOMS: atom_id res chain seq x y z
N MET A 1 -10.40 108.44 -26.35
CA MET A 1 -9.49 107.31 -26.68
C MET A 1 -9.27 106.50 -25.40
N GLU A 2 -10.15 105.58 -24.99
CA GLU A 2 -10.96 104.61 -25.76
C GLU A 2 -10.08 103.71 -26.64
N GLY A 3 -10.22 102.38 -26.66
CA GLY A 3 -11.11 101.50 -25.88
C GLY A 3 -10.60 100.04 -25.98
N GLY A 4 -11.28 99.00 -25.49
CA GLY A 4 -12.59 98.95 -24.86
C GLY A 4 -13.50 97.83 -25.41
N ARG A 5 -13.22 96.55 -25.10
CA ARG A 5 -14.13 95.39 -25.21
C ARG A 5 -13.57 94.24 -24.34
N MET A 6 -14.19 93.72 -23.27
CA MET A 6 -15.59 93.62 -22.80
C MET A 6 -16.47 92.57 -23.50
N ARG A 7 -16.82 91.51 -22.75
CA ARG A 7 -18.13 90.78 -22.63
C ARG A 7 -17.87 89.31 -22.22
N ARG A 8 -18.71 88.59 -21.46
CA ARG A 8 -20.10 88.77 -20.91
C ARG A 8 -20.15 88.02 -19.56
N SER A 9 -20.64 88.60 -18.45
CA SER A 9 -22.01 88.47 -17.86
C SER A 9 -22.49 87.03 -17.58
N ALA A 10 -23.10 86.65 -16.45
CA ALA A 10 -23.40 87.32 -15.17
C ALA A 10 -23.68 86.25 -14.08
N SER A 11 -23.45 86.49 -12.77
CA SER A 11 -24.46 86.81 -11.72
C SER A 11 -25.75 85.94 -11.72
N ARG A 12 -26.32 85.47 -10.58
CA ARG A 12 -26.16 85.93 -9.17
C ARG A 12 -26.78 84.93 -8.16
N SER A 13 -26.41 85.08 -6.87
CA SER A 13 -27.26 84.89 -5.68
C SER A 13 -27.78 83.49 -5.25
N LYS A 14 -27.11 82.92 -4.25
CA LYS A 14 -27.64 82.44 -2.94
C LYS A 14 -29.10 81.94 -2.84
N ARG A 15 -29.28 80.71 -2.32
CA ARG A 15 -30.05 80.39 -1.09
C ARG A 15 -29.80 78.94 -0.59
N ARG A 16 -29.65 78.77 0.74
CA ARG A 16 -30.00 77.57 1.54
C ARG A 16 -31.42 77.82 2.11
N PRO A 17 -32.17 76.89 2.78
CA PRO A 17 -31.73 75.71 3.54
C PRO A 17 -32.66 74.45 3.50
N HIS A 18 -32.53 73.58 4.52
CA HIS A 18 -33.44 72.51 5.02
C HIS A 18 -33.19 71.03 4.62
N ARG A 19 -33.55 70.13 5.55
CA ARG A 19 -33.52 68.66 5.50
C ARG A 19 -34.95 68.13 5.70
N VAL A 20 -35.33 67.04 5.01
CA VAL A 20 -36.44 66.13 5.38
C VAL A 20 -36.03 64.69 4.96
N THR A 21 -36.56 63.67 5.63
CA THR A 21 -36.30 62.21 5.47
C THR A 21 -37.59 61.43 5.80
N PRO A 22 -37.72 60.10 5.56
CA PRO A 22 -36.77 59.13 4.97
C PRO A 22 -37.21 58.75 3.52
N PRO A 23 -37.56 57.53 3.04
CA PRO A 23 -37.77 56.21 3.67
C PRO A 23 -36.74 55.09 3.34
N LEU A 24 -36.65 54.14 4.28
CA LEU A 24 -36.32 52.70 4.19
C LEU A 24 -35.72 52.08 2.90
N ALA A 25 -34.46 51.66 2.99
CA ALA A 25 -33.91 50.48 2.29
C ALA A 25 -32.79 49.84 3.14
N VAL A 26 -33.15 48.94 4.06
CA VAL A 26 -32.17 48.20 4.88
C VAL A 26 -31.66 47.02 4.07
N LEU A 27 -30.53 47.19 3.39
CA LEU A 27 -29.82 46.07 2.78
C LEU A 27 -29.08 45.30 3.88
N ALA A 28 -29.71 44.25 4.40
CA ALA A 28 -29.11 43.37 5.39
C ALA A 28 -27.95 42.58 4.73
N ALA A 29 -26.74 43.11 4.85
CA ALA A 29 -25.53 42.40 4.47
C ALA A 29 -25.35 41.20 5.42
N VAL A 30 -25.85 40.03 4.99
CA VAL A 30 -25.54 38.77 5.65
C VAL A 30 -24.04 38.53 5.49
N ALA A 31 -23.29 38.86 6.53
CA ALA A 31 -21.92 38.42 6.67
C ALA A 31 -21.98 36.89 6.86
N CYS A 32 -21.94 36.16 5.74
CA CYS A 32 -21.65 34.74 5.76
C CYS A 32 -20.29 34.59 6.46
N LEU A 33 -20.32 34.13 7.70
CA LEU A 33 -19.17 33.52 8.34
C LEU A 33 -18.79 32.35 7.45
N ALA A 34 -17.82 32.57 6.56
CA ALA A 34 -17.09 31.50 5.93
C ALA A 34 -16.39 30.77 7.07
N VAL A 35 -17.05 29.73 7.60
CA VAL A 35 -16.41 28.71 8.42
C VAL A 35 -15.26 28.23 7.56
N GLY A 36 -14.04 28.58 7.96
CA GLY A 36 -12.84 28.14 7.28
C GLY A 36 -12.79 26.64 7.42
N THR A 37 -13.28 25.92 6.40
CA THR A 37 -12.87 24.55 6.15
C THR A 37 -11.38 24.64 5.86
N SER A 38 -10.57 24.50 6.91
CA SER A 38 -9.14 24.29 6.76
C SER A 38 -8.98 23.22 5.67
N PRO A 39 -8.21 23.46 4.60
CA PRO A 39 -7.85 22.37 3.73
C PRO A 39 -7.17 21.35 4.64
N ALA A 40 -7.74 20.15 4.75
CA ALA A 40 -7.09 19.08 5.49
C ALA A 40 -5.67 18.98 4.95
N CYS A 41 -4.68 19.10 5.84
CA CYS A 41 -3.29 19.14 5.41
C CYS A 41 -2.92 17.72 4.97
N ALA A 42 -3.24 17.41 3.72
CA ALA A 42 -2.82 16.22 3.02
C ALA A 42 -1.32 16.37 2.77
N VAL A 43 -0.53 16.20 3.85
CA VAL A 43 0.91 16.05 3.77
C VAL A 43 1.14 14.92 2.77
N PRO A 44 1.80 15.18 1.62
CA PRO A 44 2.15 14.09 0.72
C PRO A 44 3.04 13.16 1.53
N MET A 45 2.59 11.91 1.73
CA MET A 45 3.21 10.97 2.66
C MET A 45 4.60 10.61 2.15
N ALA A 46 5.59 11.39 2.56
CA ALA A 46 6.95 11.29 2.07
C ALA A 46 7.60 9.96 2.49
N VAL A 47 7.17 9.38 3.61
CA VAL A 47 7.63 8.08 4.10
C VAL A 47 6.42 7.16 4.31
N LEU A 48 6.54 5.91 3.86
CA LEU A 48 5.54 4.85 3.99
C LEU A 48 6.12 3.66 4.75
N ILE A 49 5.27 2.90 5.45
CA ILE A 49 5.60 1.58 5.97
C ILE A 49 5.62 0.60 4.79
N ASN A 50 6.78 0.10 4.37
CA ASN A 50 6.90 -0.69 3.13
C ASN A 50 6.61 -2.18 3.34
N GLU A 51 7.22 -2.80 4.35
CA GLU A 51 7.05 -4.22 4.67
C GLU A 51 7.17 -4.43 6.20
N ILE A 52 6.45 -5.41 6.74
CA ILE A 52 6.49 -5.83 8.15
C ILE A 52 6.57 -7.36 8.18
N SER A 53 7.46 -7.92 8.99
CA SER A 53 7.49 -9.36 9.30
C SER A 53 6.93 -9.63 10.70
N PRO A 54 5.59 -9.81 10.86
CA PRO A 54 4.98 -10.04 12.16
C PRO A 54 5.02 -11.51 12.59
N MET A 55 5.31 -12.43 11.66
CA MET A 55 5.36 -13.88 11.90
C MET A 55 6.71 -14.43 11.39
N PRO A 56 7.82 -14.27 12.13
CA PRO A 56 9.11 -14.88 11.79
C PRO A 56 9.05 -16.42 11.70
N LEU A 57 10.08 -17.04 11.12
CA LEU A 57 10.07 -18.48 10.81
C LEU A 57 10.26 -19.34 12.07
N SER A 58 11.08 -18.88 13.02
CA SER A 58 11.17 -19.39 14.38
C SER A 58 10.65 -18.36 15.40
N ASP A 59 10.66 -18.70 16.70
CA ASP A 59 10.36 -17.72 17.74
C ASP A 59 11.58 -16.89 18.17
N ASP A 60 12.80 -17.40 17.92
CA ASP A 60 14.06 -16.69 18.17
C ASP A 60 14.33 -15.61 17.11
N GLU A 61 13.87 -15.82 15.87
CA GLU A 61 14.00 -14.84 14.79
C GLU A 61 13.28 -13.52 15.13
N PRO A 62 13.89 -12.37 14.78
CA PRO A 62 13.32 -11.05 15.03
C PRO A 62 12.10 -10.75 14.15
N THR A 63 11.17 -9.98 14.69
CA THR A 63 10.25 -9.19 13.87
C THR A 63 10.98 -7.96 13.33
N TRP A 64 10.46 -7.37 12.26
CA TRP A 64 11.00 -6.13 11.71
C TRP A 64 9.93 -5.31 10.99
N VAL A 65 10.18 -4.00 10.92
CA VAL A 65 9.39 -3.01 10.16
C VAL A 65 10.35 -2.27 9.24
N GLU A 66 9.98 -2.13 7.97
CA GLU A 66 10.70 -1.31 7.01
C GLU A 66 9.91 -0.08 6.61
N LEU A 67 10.60 1.05 6.45
CA LEU A 67 10.05 2.27 5.86
C LEU A 67 10.74 2.61 4.53
N LEU A 68 9.98 3.21 3.60
CA LEU A 68 10.42 3.71 2.30
C LEU A 68 10.16 5.21 2.19
N ASN A 69 11.16 6.00 1.81
CA ASN A 69 10.95 7.37 1.36
C ASN A 69 10.52 7.38 -0.12
N VAL A 70 9.32 7.89 -0.40
CA VAL A 70 8.73 8.03 -1.75
C VAL A 70 8.75 9.48 -2.28
N ALA A 71 9.30 10.43 -1.53
CA ALA A 71 9.51 11.81 -1.99
C ALA A 71 10.81 11.96 -2.79
N GLU A 72 10.87 13.00 -3.62
CA GLU A 72 12.07 13.37 -4.42
C GLU A 72 13.20 14.00 -3.57
N ALA A 73 12.96 14.25 -2.28
CA ALA A 73 13.91 14.87 -1.35
C ALA A 73 14.18 13.94 -0.14
N PRO A 74 15.36 14.04 0.50
CA PRO A 74 15.63 13.35 1.77
C PRO A 74 14.63 13.79 2.86
N VAL A 75 14.27 12.86 3.74
CA VAL A 75 13.41 13.10 4.90
C VAL A 75 14.17 12.78 6.17
N ASP A 76 14.31 13.76 7.07
CA ASP A 76 14.79 13.49 8.43
C ASP A 76 13.64 12.93 9.27
N ILE A 77 13.74 11.65 9.64
CA ILE A 77 12.82 10.96 10.55
C ILE A 77 13.36 10.92 11.99
N SER A 78 14.39 11.72 12.35
CA SER A 78 14.87 11.87 13.73
C SER A 78 13.72 12.22 14.69
N GLY A 79 13.56 11.44 15.75
CA GLY A 79 12.51 11.63 16.75
C GLY A 79 11.11 11.19 16.31
N TRP A 80 10.94 10.62 15.12
CA TRP A 80 9.72 9.91 14.72
C TRP A 80 9.57 8.61 15.54
N SER A 81 8.41 7.97 15.52
CA SER A 81 8.20 6.71 16.26
C SER A 81 7.34 5.67 15.56
N LEU A 82 7.63 4.40 15.84
CA LEU A 82 6.86 3.23 15.43
C LEU A 82 6.05 2.73 16.63
N TRP A 83 4.74 2.56 16.45
CA TRP A 83 3.81 2.08 17.47
C TRP A 83 3.08 0.84 16.99
N ASP A 84 2.88 -0.13 17.88
CA ASP A 84 2.05 -1.31 17.63
C ASP A 84 0.81 -1.33 18.55
N ARG A 85 0.06 -2.45 18.52
CA ARG A 85 -1.17 -2.59 19.31
C ARG A 85 -0.99 -2.55 20.84
N TRP A 86 0.23 -2.43 21.36
CA TRP A 86 0.51 -2.25 22.79
C TRP A 86 0.98 -0.82 23.10
N GLY A 87 1.88 -0.24 22.31
CA GLY A 87 2.33 1.15 22.49
C GLY A 87 3.50 1.53 21.57
N CYS A 88 4.25 2.58 21.94
CA CYS A 88 5.50 2.94 21.28
C CYS A 88 6.50 1.79 21.38
N ARG A 89 7.09 1.39 20.25
CA ARG A 89 8.08 0.31 20.17
C ARG A 89 9.45 0.77 19.71
N PHE A 90 9.53 1.88 18.98
CA PHE A 90 10.80 2.49 18.58
C PHE A 90 10.66 4.01 18.47
N VAL A 91 11.70 4.74 18.83
CA VAL A 91 11.86 6.17 18.53
C VAL A 91 13.15 6.34 17.74
N PHE A 92 13.06 6.91 16.54
CA PHE A 92 14.19 7.05 15.63
C PHE A 92 15.27 7.98 16.22
N PRO A 93 16.53 7.50 16.37
CA PRO A 93 17.57 8.23 17.07
C PRO A 93 18.04 9.47 16.28
N ALA A 94 18.17 10.58 16.99
CA ALA A 94 18.62 11.83 16.39
C ALA A 94 19.96 11.69 15.65
N ARG A 95 20.04 12.22 14.43
CA ARG A 95 21.24 12.23 13.54
C ARG A 95 21.66 10.87 12.96
N ALA A 96 20.80 9.85 13.01
CA ALA A 96 21.01 8.57 12.31
C ALA A 96 19.77 8.15 11.50
N SER A 97 19.02 9.13 11.00
CA SER A 97 17.66 8.95 10.50
C SER A 97 17.28 9.88 9.34
N GLU A 98 18.25 10.35 8.54
CA GLU A 98 17.96 10.97 7.25
C GLU A 98 17.80 9.87 6.19
N LEU A 99 16.61 9.78 5.59
CA LEU A 99 16.23 8.77 4.61
C LEU A 99 16.24 9.40 3.21
N PRO A 100 17.17 9.04 2.29
CA PRO A 100 17.26 9.64 0.96
C PRO A 100 16.06 9.24 0.06
N PRO A 101 15.84 9.91 -1.09
CA PRO A 101 14.80 9.56 -2.06
C PRO A 101 14.90 8.09 -2.50
N GLY A 102 13.79 7.35 -2.44
CA GLY A 102 13.78 5.90 -2.70
C GLY A 102 14.52 5.05 -1.66
N GLY A 103 14.99 5.66 -0.58
CA GLY A 103 15.77 5.02 0.48
C GLY A 103 14.89 4.15 1.38
N LEU A 104 15.45 3.00 1.76
CA LEU A 104 14.84 2.04 2.68
C LEU A 104 15.55 2.08 4.05
N ILE A 105 14.77 1.90 5.12
CA ILE A 105 15.29 1.73 6.48
C ILE A 105 14.55 0.62 7.21
N VAL A 106 15.28 -0.38 7.71
CA VAL A 106 14.72 -1.56 8.39
C VAL A 106 15.05 -1.51 9.88
N VAL A 107 14.03 -1.49 10.73
CA VAL A 107 14.14 -1.58 12.18
C VAL A 107 13.93 -3.03 12.60
N TRP A 108 14.94 -3.63 13.23
CA TRP A 108 14.97 -5.02 13.69
C TRP A 108 14.66 -5.07 15.19
N PHE A 109 13.65 -5.85 15.57
CA PHE A 109 13.21 -5.98 16.96
C PHE A 109 13.67 -7.33 17.51
N LEU A 110 14.64 -7.27 18.43
CA LEU A 110 15.51 -8.38 18.81
C LEU A 110 15.39 -8.71 20.29
N ARG A 111 15.40 -9.99 20.65
CA ARG A 111 15.54 -10.40 22.06
C ARG A 111 16.95 -10.13 22.60
N SER A 112 17.97 -10.27 21.76
CA SER A 112 19.37 -10.05 22.14
C SER A 112 20.20 -9.53 20.95
N LYS A 113 21.43 -9.06 21.20
CA LYS A 113 22.36 -8.66 20.14
C LYS A 113 22.96 -9.84 19.35
N GLU A 114 22.76 -11.07 19.82
CA GLU A 114 23.16 -12.28 19.12
C GLU A 114 22.04 -12.72 18.16
N MET A 115 22.28 -12.52 16.86
CA MET A 115 21.37 -12.96 15.79
C MET A 115 21.34 -14.50 15.73
N PRO A 116 20.17 -15.15 15.89
CA PRO A 116 20.09 -16.60 15.77
C PRO A 116 20.31 -17.03 14.30
N LEU A 117 21.14 -18.05 14.12
CA LEU A 117 21.68 -18.47 12.81
C LEU A 117 20.67 -19.06 11.82
N GLY A 118 19.37 -19.07 12.13
CA GLY A 118 18.32 -19.64 11.27
C GLY A 118 18.10 -18.87 9.97
N ARG A 119 18.20 -17.54 10.01
CA ARG A 119 18.09 -16.65 8.84
C ARG A 119 19.05 -15.47 8.93
N THR A 120 20.17 -15.55 8.24
CA THR A 120 21.02 -14.38 7.96
C THR A 120 20.38 -13.51 6.89
N PHE A 121 19.44 -12.64 7.29
CA PHE A 121 18.93 -11.57 6.43
C PHE A 121 20.10 -10.69 5.98
N ARG A 122 20.29 -10.58 4.67
CA ARG A 122 21.40 -9.80 4.11
C ARG A 122 21.08 -8.32 4.19
N ARG A 123 21.95 -7.56 4.85
CA ARG A 123 21.90 -6.10 4.89
C ARG A 123 22.43 -5.53 3.59
N GLU A 124 21.53 -5.39 2.63
CA GLU A 124 21.75 -4.87 1.27
C GLU A 124 20.71 -3.76 1.04
N GLY A 125 21.05 -2.67 0.35
CA GLY A 125 20.10 -1.65 -0.12
C GLY A 125 19.55 -0.64 0.91
N ALA A 126 19.63 -0.91 2.23
CA ALA A 126 19.00 -0.09 3.27
C ALA A 126 19.91 0.34 4.42
N VAL A 127 19.42 1.30 5.21
CA VAL A 127 19.87 1.56 6.59
C VAL A 127 19.26 0.50 7.51
N HIS A 128 20.01 -0.02 8.48
CA HIS A 128 19.51 -1.01 9.44
C HIS A 128 19.68 -0.48 10.87
N LEU A 129 18.58 -0.45 11.63
CA LEU A 129 18.56 -0.11 13.06
C LEU A 129 18.11 -1.32 13.89
N GLU A 130 18.49 -1.36 15.17
CA GLU A 130 18.27 -2.49 16.07
C GLU A 130 17.70 -2.00 17.40
N GLU A 131 16.55 -2.53 17.79
CA GLU A 131 15.93 -2.36 19.11
C GLU A 131 16.02 -3.70 19.86
N VAL A 132 16.49 -3.70 21.11
CA VAL A 132 16.99 -4.92 21.76
C VAL A 132 16.51 -5.08 23.19
N GLY A 133 15.68 -6.10 23.43
CA GLY A 133 15.21 -6.52 24.74
C GLY A 133 14.00 -7.46 24.65
N ASP A 134 13.50 -7.95 25.78
CA ASP A 134 12.32 -8.81 25.80
C ASP A 134 11.05 -8.08 25.31
N ASP A 135 10.88 -6.79 25.66
CA ASP A 135 9.79 -5.95 25.13
C ASP A 135 9.87 -5.78 23.60
N ALA A 136 11.08 -5.75 23.04
CA ALA A 136 11.31 -5.67 21.60
C ALA A 136 10.99 -7.00 20.91
N ALA A 137 11.33 -8.14 21.51
CA ALA A 137 11.10 -9.45 20.91
C ALA A 137 9.63 -9.72 20.51
N ASP A 138 8.67 -9.10 21.22
CA ASP A 138 7.23 -9.18 20.97
C ASP A 138 6.66 -7.98 20.17
N ALA A 139 7.48 -6.99 19.81
CA ALA A 139 7.05 -5.82 19.02
C ALA A 139 6.55 -6.25 17.64
N PHE A 140 5.35 -5.80 17.25
CA PHE A 140 4.66 -6.15 16.00
C PHE A 140 4.40 -7.67 15.81
N ARG A 141 4.69 -8.53 16.80
CA ARG A 141 4.61 -9.99 16.66
C ARG A 141 3.15 -10.47 16.67
N GLY A 142 2.83 -11.37 15.74
CA GLY A 142 1.63 -12.19 15.75
C GLY A 142 0.67 -11.97 14.59
N ARG A 143 -0.32 -12.87 14.52
CA ARG A 143 -1.27 -13.00 13.40
C ARG A 143 -2.28 -11.84 13.27
N ALA A 144 -2.39 -10.96 14.27
CA ALA A 144 -3.25 -9.79 14.23
C ALA A 144 -2.67 -8.66 15.09
N SER A 145 -2.26 -7.57 14.46
CA SER A 145 -1.79 -6.36 15.11
C SER A 145 -1.94 -5.14 14.17
N GLU A 146 -1.34 -4.04 14.56
CA GLU A 146 -1.25 -2.79 13.80
C GLU A 146 0.17 -2.24 13.86
N CYS A 147 0.49 -1.35 12.92
CA CYS A 147 1.67 -0.52 12.91
C CYS A 147 1.27 0.92 12.54
N ALA A 148 1.60 1.88 13.39
CA ALA A 148 1.43 3.30 13.15
C ALA A 148 2.79 4.00 13.17
N LEU A 149 3.03 4.83 12.15
CA LEU A 149 4.22 5.67 12.04
C LEU A 149 3.83 7.11 12.39
N PHE A 150 4.52 7.72 13.37
CA PHE A 150 4.31 9.10 13.78
C PHE A 150 5.55 9.96 13.55
N ALA A 151 5.36 11.20 13.09
CA ALA A 151 6.39 12.22 12.89
C ALA A 151 6.98 12.81 14.18
N THR A 152 6.59 12.28 15.34
CA THR A 152 7.13 12.63 16.66
C THR A 152 7.20 11.38 17.54
N SER A 153 7.76 11.49 18.74
CA SER A 153 7.80 10.42 19.75
C SER A 153 6.46 10.18 20.44
N GLU A 154 5.45 11.03 20.21
CA GLU A 154 4.11 10.93 20.78
C GLU A 154 3.08 10.56 19.71
N ALA A 155 2.19 9.61 20.04
CA ALA A 155 1.06 9.25 19.19
C ALA A 155 -0.02 10.35 19.22
N ARG A 156 0.05 11.28 18.26
CA ARG A 156 -0.91 12.39 18.10
C ARG A 156 -1.55 12.39 16.71
N PRO A 157 -2.81 12.83 16.56
CA PRO A 157 -3.49 12.89 15.26
C PRO A 157 -2.73 13.70 14.21
N GLU A 158 -2.24 14.89 14.57
CA GLU A 158 -1.49 15.78 13.68
C GLU A 158 -0.09 15.28 13.33
N ALA A 159 0.38 14.22 14.01
CA ALA A 159 1.69 13.61 13.80
C ALA A 159 1.62 12.28 13.05
N LEU A 160 0.43 11.73 12.75
CA LEU A 160 0.33 10.45 12.06
C LEU A 160 0.80 10.57 10.59
N VAL A 161 1.72 9.70 10.19
CA VAL A 161 2.28 9.67 8.83
C VAL A 161 1.68 8.54 8.01
N ASP A 162 1.67 7.32 8.56
CA ASP A 162 1.16 6.12 7.87
C ASP A 162 0.65 5.08 8.87
N PHE A 163 -0.26 4.21 8.41
CA PHE A 163 -0.92 3.21 9.22
C PHE A 163 -1.18 1.92 8.46
N VAL A 164 -1.13 0.78 9.16
CA VAL A 164 -1.62 -0.51 8.67
C VAL A 164 -2.11 -1.37 9.84
N CYS A 165 -3.17 -2.14 9.63
CA CYS A 165 -3.57 -3.24 10.51
C CYS A 165 -3.88 -4.53 9.71
N TRP A 166 -3.71 -5.67 10.35
CA TRP A 166 -3.90 -6.99 9.73
C TRP A 166 -4.76 -7.92 10.58
N ALA A 167 -5.66 -8.65 9.92
CA ALA A 167 -6.63 -9.59 10.48
C ALA A 167 -7.62 -9.04 11.54
N ARG A 168 -7.39 -7.85 12.10
CA ARG A 168 -8.30 -7.09 12.98
C ARG A 168 -8.15 -5.60 12.66
N GLY A 169 -9.23 -4.84 12.85
CA GLY A 169 -9.20 -3.38 12.77
C GLY A 169 -8.37 -2.73 13.90
N PRO A 170 -8.11 -1.41 13.81
CA PRO A 170 -7.35 -0.68 14.82
C PRO A 170 -7.96 -0.82 16.22
N ARG A 171 -7.13 -0.86 17.26
CA ARG A 171 -7.63 -0.77 18.66
C ARG A 171 -8.19 0.63 18.96
N PRO A 172 -9.11 0.78 19.93
CA PRO A 172 -9.90 2.02 20.11
C PRO A 172 -9.09 3.32 20.26
N GLN A 173 -7.92 3.29 20.91
CA GLN A 173 -7.05 4.47 21.03
C GLN A 173 -6.51 4.91 19.67
N THR A 174 -6.07 3.95 18.86
CA THR A 174 -5.51 4.18 17.53
C THR A 174 -6.63 4.56 16.55
N ALA A 175 -7.81 3.94 16.67
CA ALA A 175 -9.01 4.31 15.92
C ALA A 175 -9.45 5.77 16.17
N ALA A 176 -9.38 6.25 17.41
CA ALA A 176 -9.65 7.66 17.74
C ALA A 176 -8.61 8.60 17.09
N ILE A 177 -7.32 8.27 17.17
CA ILE A 177 -6.25 9.03 16.49
C ILE A 177 -6.48 9.10 14.97
N LEU A 178 -6.84 7.98 14.34
CA LEU A 178 -7.15 7.91 12.91
C LEU A 178 -8.37 8.77 12.54
N GLN A 179 -9.42 8.75 13.37
CA GLN A 179 -10.61 9.57 13.20
C GLN A 179 -10.29 11.08 13.32
N ASP A 180 -9.58 11.48 14.37
CA ASP A 180 -9.19 12.88 14.62
C ASP A 180 -8.21 13.41 13.55
N ALA A 181 -7.35 12.54 13.02
CA ALA A 181 -6.43 12.86 11.92
C ALA A 181 -7.14 12.98 10.55
N HIS A 182 -8.47 12.83 10.50
CA HIS A 182 -9.28 12.87 9.28
C HIS A 182 -8.80 11.88 8.20
N VAL A 183 -8.30 10.73 8.66
CA VAL A 183 -7.71 9.69 7.81
C VAL A 183 -8.80 9.03 6.98
N SER A 184 -8.74 9.24 5.66
CA SER A 184 -9.63 8.58 4.71
C SER A 184 -9.56 7.06 4.86
N GLU A 185 -10.68 6.37 4.60
CA GLU A 185 -10.73 4.91 4.55
C GLU A 185 -9.68 4.31 3.57
N THR A 186 -9.18 5.08 2.60
CA THR A 186 -8.06 4.73 1.70
C THR A 186 -6.66 4.66 2.36
N LEU A 187 -6.56 4.98 3.65
CA LEU A 187 -5.43 4.65 4.54
C LEU A 187 -5.80 3.61 5.61
N LEU A 188 -7.10 3.39 5.82
CA LEU A 188 -7.60 2.31 6.67
C LEU A 188 -7.71 0.99 5.92
N GLU A 189 -7.69 1.00 4.58
CA GLU A 189 -7.59 -0.12 3.61
C GLU A 189 -6.75 -1.27 4.18
N PRO A 190 -7.39 -2.21 4.90
CA PRO A 190 -6.65 -3.06 5.82
C PRO A 190 -6.42 -4.42 5.18
N VAL A 191 -5.51 -5.20 5.75
CA VAL A 191 -5.45 -6.64 5.44
C VAL A 191 -6.55 -7.37 6.22
N VAL A 192 -7.82 -7.06 5.88
CA VAL A 192 -9.05 -7.76 6.30
C VAL A 192 -9.62 -8.53 5.09
N ALA A 193 -8.76 -9.31 4.45
CA ALA A 193 -9.16 -10.32 3.46
C ALA A 193 -8.25 -11.56 3.42
N VAL A 194 -7.49 -11.81 4.49
CA VAL A 194 -7.05 -13.18 4.85
C VAL A 194 -7.76 -13.55 6.14
N GLY A 195 -8.55 -14.63 6.10
CA GLY A 195 -9.37 -15.07 7.23
C GLY A 195 -8.55 -15.54 8.45
N GLU A 196 -9.24 -16.04 9.48
CA GLU A 196 -8.77 -16.22 10.87
C GLU A 196 -7.57 -17.18 11.11
N SER A 197 -6.78 -17.56 10.10
CA SER A 197 -5.68 -18.54 10.24
C SER A 197 -4.50 -18.38 9.26
N TRP A 198 -4.48 -17.39 8.36
CA TRP A 198 -3.66 -17.50 7.14
C TRP A 198 -2.21 -17.02 7.20
N LEU A 199 -1.87 -15.94 7.92
CA LEU A 199 -0.49 -15.41 7.96
C LEU A 199 0.43 -16.40 8.72
N ARG A 200 1.37 -17.04 8.02
CA ARG A 200 2.17 -18.19 8.50
C ARG A 200 3.54 -17.76 9.05
N ARG A 201 4.24 -18.68 9.71
CA ARG A 201 5.64 -18.49 10.11
C ARG A 201 6.53 -18.29 8.88
N GLY A 202 7.38 -17.29 8.96
CA GLY A 202 8.24 -16.76 7.91
C GLY A 202 7.56 -15.80 6.93
N GLU A 203 6.26 -15.53 7.05
CA GLU A 203 5.53 -14.63 6.13
C GLU A 203 5.55 -13.18 6.62
N SER A 204 5.60 -12.25 5.66
CA SER A 204 5.50 -10.82 5.88
C SER A 204 4.27 -10.24 5.17
N ILE A 205 3.91 -9.02 5.55
CA ILE A 205 2.98 -8.17 4.79
C ILE A 205 3.76 -6.99 4.23
N GLY A 206 3.52 -6.62 2.97
CA GLY A 206 4.14 -5.43 2.38
C GLY A 206 3.29 -4.80 1.29
N ARG A 207 3.58 -3.54 0.98
CA ARG A 207 2.99 -2.83 -0.16
C ARG A 207 3.46 -3.48 -1.47
N THR A 208 2.58 -3.59 -2.46
CA THR A 208 2.98 -4.09 -3.78
C THR A 208 3.68 -3.02 -4.62
N PRO A 209 4.49 -3.40 -5.64
CA PRO A 209 5.19 -2.44 -6.51
C PRO A 209 4.24 -1.84 -7.55
N SER A 210 3.25 -1.07 -7.07
CA SER A 210 2.19 -0.49 -7.89
C SER A 210 2.82 0.37 -9.00
N GLY A 211 2.34 0.14 -10.23
CA GLY A 211 3.15 0.29 -11.46
C GLY A 211 3.56 1.70 -11.87
N GLU A 212 3.29 2.72 -11.05
CA GLU A 212 3.58 4.14 -11.31
C GLU A 212 4.31 4.84 -10.14
N HIS A 213 4.60 4.14 -9.03
CA HIS A 213 5.11 4.80 -7.80
C HIS A 213 6.63 4.73 -7.54
N LEU A 214 7.42 4.12 -8.43
CA LEU A 214 8.89 4.14 -8.34
C LEU A 214 9.53 5.37 -9.01
N THR A 215 8.73 6.28 -9.58
CA THR A 215 9.13 7.63 -10.00
C THR A 215 8.04 8.62 -9.61
N ALA A 216 8.38 9.75 -9.00
CA ALA A 216 7.41 10.64 -8.36
C ALA A 216 6.56 11.51 -9.34
N SER A 217 6.49 11.15 -10.62
CA SER A 217 5.77 11.90 -11.67
C SER A 217 4.29 11.49 -11.78
N ALA A 218 3.60 11.34 -10.66
CA ALA A 218 2.15 11.09 -10.62
C ALA A 218 1.39 12.32 -10.10
N ALA A 219 0.53 12.90 -10.95
CA ALA A 219 -0.34 14.02 -10.60
C ALA A 219 -1.33 13.64 -9.48
N PRO A 220 -1.88 14.61 -8.70
CA PRO A 220 -2.83 14.31 -7.63
C PRO A 220 -4.03 13.50 -8.15
N LEU A 221 -4.19 12.27 -7.63
CA LEU A 221 -5.10 11.24 -8.14
C LEU A 221 -6.58 11.54 -7.84
N SER A 222 -7.16 12.51 -8.55
CA SER A 222 -8.60 12.75 -8.58
C SER A 222 -9.31 11.72 -9.48
N GLY A 223 -9.50 10.51 -8.97
CA GLY A 223 -10.52 9.58 -9.49
C GLY A 223 -10.05 8.32 -10.22
N MET A 224 -9.29 7.46 -9.53
CA MET A 224 -9.36 5.99 -9.67
C MET A 224 -8.80 5.33 -8.39
N GLY A 225 -9.11 4.05 -8.14
CA GLY A 225 -8.81 3.38 -6.87
C GLY A 225 -7.32 3.41 -6.50
N SER A 226 -6.99 3.85 -5.29
CA SER A 226 -5.61 4.23 -4.93
C SER A 226 -4.62 3.06 -4.90
N SER A 227 -3.44 3.33 -5.44
CA SER A 227 -2.25 2.48 -5.67
C SER A 227 -1.57 1.87 -4.41
N ARG A 228 -2.26 1.76 -3.28
CA ARG A 228 -1.72 1.37 -1.96
C ARG A 228 -1.86 -0.13 -1.61
N ALA A 229 -2.17 -0.98 -2.58
CA ALA A 229 -2.53 -2.37 -2.31
C ALA A 229 -1.40 -3.18 -1.63
N TRP A 230 -1.70 -3.73 -0.46
CA TRP A 230 -0.85 -4.65 0.30
C TRP A 230 -0.91 -6.09 -0.24
N ALA A 231 0.09 -6.90 0.09
CA ALA A 231 0.14 -8.33 -0.15
C ALA A 231 0.77 -9.08 1.02
N VAL A 232 0.57 -10.41 1.06
CA VAL A 232 1.34 -11.33 1.91
C VAL A 232 2.48 -11.93 1.07
N TYR A 233 3.72 -11.76 1.54
CA TYR A 233 4.90 -12.38 0.94
C TYR A 233 5.26 -13.65 1.73
N ALA A 234 5.63 -14.72 1.02
CA ALA A 234 5.97 -15.99 1.64
C ALA A 234 7.45 -16.00 2.08
N PRO A 235 7.93 -17.01 2.81
CA PRO A 235 9.25 -16.95 3.45
C PRO A 235 10.45 -16.86 2.50
N GLY A 236 10.27 -17.04 1.19
CA GLY A 236 11.32 -16.86 0.17
C GLY A 236 11.26 -15.53 -0.60
N ASP A 237 10.23 -14.71 -0.35
CA ASP A 237 9.97 -13.46 -1.09
C ASP A 237 9.94 -12.22 -0.17
N VAL A 238 10.22 -12.40 1.13
CA VAL A 238 10.40 -11.31 2.10
C VAL A 238 11.61 -10.46 1.72
N THR A 239 11.49 -9.13 1.78
CA THR A 239 12.42 -8.21 1.07
C THR A 239 13.10 -7.16 1.95
N PRO A 240 13.55 -7.45 3.19
CA PRO A 240 14.19 -6.44 4.03
C PRO A 240 15.43 -5.85 3.37
N GLY A 241 15.37 -4.54 3.14
CA GLY A 241 16.37 -3.71 2.47
C GLY A 241 16.20 -3.61 0.95
N LYS A 242 15.11 -4.11 0.38
CA LYS A 242 14.92 -4.25 -1.07
C LYS A 242 13.51 -3.85 -1.50
N ALA A 243 13.38 -3.47 -2.77
CA ALA A 243 12.06 -3.29 -3.37
C ALA A 243 11.30 -4.63 -3.35
N ASN A 244 10.06 -4.59 -2.83
CA ASN A 244 9.19 -5.75 -2.73
C ASN A 244 8.98 -6.39 -4.12
N PRO A 245 8.82 -7.72 -4.23
CA PRO A 245 8.50 -8.33 -5.51
C PRO A 245 7.04 -8.12 -5.88
N TRP A 246 6.69 -8.27 -7.16
CA TRP A 246 5.30 -8.54 -7.51
C TRP A 246 4.88 -9.89 -6.93
N PRO A 247 3.79 -9.98 -6.15
CA PRO A 247 3.33 -11.27 -5.62
C PRO A 247 2.88 -12.19 -6.77
N ALA A 248 3.10 -13.49 -6.57
CA ALA A 248 2.73 -14.49 -7.56
C ALA A 248 1.19 -14.62 -7.68
N PRO A 249 0.66 -14.91 -8.88
CA PRO A 249 -0.76 -15.20 -9.05
C PRO A 249 -1.22 -16.43 -8.25
N VAL A 250 -2.48 -16.41 -7.85
CA VAL A 250 -3.17 -17.49 -7.13
C VAL A 250 -3.94 -18.34 -8.13
N ALA A 251 -3.70 -19.65 -8.14
CA ALA A 251 -4.44 -20.60 -8.98
C ALA A 251 -5.96 -20.52 -8.73
N ARG A 252 -6.76 -20.54 -9.81
CA ARG A 252 -8.23 -20.61 -9.76
C ARG A 252 -8.80 -21.80 -10.52
N SER A 253 -8.22 -22.15 -11.66
CA SER A 253 -8.52 -23.36 -12.42
C SER A 253 -7.27 -23.84 -13.16
N PRO A 254 -7.02 -25.15 -13.30
CA PRO A 254 -7.72 -26.27 -12.63
C PRO A 254 -7.23 -26.49 -11.19
N MET A 255 -8.14 -26.85 -10.28
CA MET A 255 -7.81 -27.05 -8.86
C MET A 255 -7.54 -28.51 -8.46
N SER A 256 -8.13 -29.50 -9.13
CA SER A 256 -7.93 -30.93 -8.79
C SER A 256 -8.37 -31.88 -9.90
N TRP A 257 -9.66 -32.00 -10.18
CA TRP A 257 -10.19 -32.97 -11.15
C TRP A 257 -10.82 -32.25 -12.34
N VAL A 258 -10.44 -32.65 -13.56
CA VAL A 258 -10.97 -32.08 -14.82
C VAL A 258 -11.41 -33.23 -15.71
N THR A 259 -12.68 -33.23 -16.12
CA THR A 259 -13.25 -34.23 -17.04
C THR A 259 -13.63 -33.55 -18.36
N ALA A 260 -12.62 -33.24 -19.18
CA ALA A 260 -12.77 -32.52 -20.44
C ALA A 260 -11.61 -32.80 -21.40
N ASN A 261 -11.81 -32.54 -22.70
CA ASN A 261 -10.75 -32.63 -23.73
C ASN A 261 -9.89 -31.35 -23.82
N ALA A 262 -10.25 -30.32 -23.04
CA ALA A 262 -9.62 -29.02 -22.99
C ALA A 262 -9.58 -28.52 -21.54
N VAL A 263 -8.46 -27.93 -21.13
CA VAL A 263 -8.24 -27.46 -19.76
C VAL A 263 -8.25 -25.94 -19.73
N GLU A 264 -9.16 -25.34 -18.96
CA GLU A 264 -9.11 -23.91 -18.66
C GLU A 264 -8.14 -23.65 -17.51
N PHE A 265 -7.04 -22.95 -17.83
CA PHE A 265 -6.15 -22.36 -16.83
C PHE A 265 -6.56 -20.92 -16.56
N SER A 266 -6.78 -20.59 -15.28
CA SER A 266 -7.08 -19.23 -14.85
C SER A 266 -6.51 -18.95 -13.46
N VAL A 267 -6.18 -17.68 -13.22
CA VAL A 267 -5.58 -17.18 -11.98
C VAL A 267 -6.36 -15.98 -11.44
N ALA A 268 -6.17 -15.70 -10.17
CA ALA A 268 -6.53 -14.44 -9.54
C ALA A 268 -5.30 -13.87 -8.79
N TRP A 269 -5.51 -12.78 -8.09
CA TRP A 269 -4.47 -12.05 -7.36
C TRP A 269 -4.79 -12.08 -5.86
N PRO A 270 -3.79 -12.04 -4.97
CA PRO A 270 -4.02 -11.98 -3.52
C PRO A 270 -4.84 -10.72 -3.15
N PRO A 271 -6.03 -10.83 -2.53
CA PRO A 271 -6.79 -9.65 -2.11
C PRO A 271 -5.96 -8.74 -1.17
N PRO A 272 -6.05 -7.40 -1.28
CA PRO A 272 -7.00 -6.62 -2.08
C PRO A 272 -6.62 -6.41 -3.57
N LEU A 273 -5.57 -7.05 -4.10
CA LEU A 273 -5.11 -6.80 -5.47
C LEU A 273 -6.15 -7.16 -6.53
N SER A 274 -6.51 -6.16 -7.35
CA SER A 274 -7.07 -6.40 -8.68
C SER A 274 -5.98 -6.85 -9.65
N ALA A 275 -6.37 -7.53 -10.73
CA ALA A 275 -5.44 -7.87 -11.81
C ALA A 275 -4.83 -6.59 -12.41
N PRO A 276 -3.50 -6.40 -12.40
CA PRO A 276 -2.91 -5.16 -12.91
C PRO A 276 -3.02 -5.13 -14.44
N PRO A 277 -3.60 -4.08 -15.05
CA PRO A 277 -3.72 -3.98 -16.50
C PRO A 277 -2.35 -4.10 -17.21
N GLY A 278 -2.36 -4.69 -18.41
CA GLY A 278 -1.18 -4.85 -19.27
C GLY A 278 -0.20 -5.96 -18.86
N ARG A 279 -0.21 -6.42 -17.61
CA ARG A 279 0.70 -7.49 -17.16
C ARG A 279 0.35 -8.84 -17.78
N ARG A 280 1.37 -9.63 -18.08
CA ARG A 280 1.23 -11.00 -18.61
C ARG A 280 1.57 -12.03 -17.55
N VAL A 281 0.96 -13.20 -17.68
CA VAL A 281 1.12 -14.35 -16.79
C VAL A 281 1.71 -15.50 -17.58
N ARG A 282 2.86 -16.01 -17.12
CA ARG A 282 3.49 -17.22 -17.65
C ARG A 282 2.88 -18.44 -16.98
N LEU A 283 2.30 -19.35 -17.75
CA LEU A 283 1.85 -20.68 -17.33
C LEU A 283 2.92 -21.72 -17.67
N GLN A 284 3.26 -22.57 -16.71
CA GLN A 284 3.97 -23.82 -16.95
C GLN A 284 3.18 -25.03 -16.43
N VAL A 285 3.13 -26.10 -17.21
CA VAL A 285 2.53 -27.40 -16.87
C VAL A 285 3.53 -28.51 -17.15
N ALA A 286 3.68 -29.47 -16.22
CA ALA A 286 4.57 -30.63 -16.30
C ALA A 286 3.87 -31.88 -15.78
N GLU A 287 4.27 -33.08 -16.22
CA GLU A 287 3.71 -34.34 -15.72
C GLU A 287 4.26 -34.73 -14.34
N ARG A 288 5.48 -34.26 -14.00
CA ARG A 288 6.19 -34.61 -12.74
C ARG A 288 7.04 -33.50 -12.17
N SER A 289 7.85 -32.86 -13.02
CA SER A 289 8.79 -31.79 -12.64
C SER A 289 9.07 -30.86 -13.81
N PHE A 290 9.06 -29.55 -13.53
CA PHE A 290 9.42 -28.50 -14.50
C PHE A 290 10.91 -28.50 -14.89
N GLU A 291 11.75 -29.26 -14.19
CA GLU A 291 13.18 -29.40 -14.49
C GLU A 291 13.46 -30.48 -15.55
N GLN A 292 12.53 -31.42 -15.74
CA GLN A 292 12.70 -32.57 -16.64
C GLN A 292 11.84 -32.47 -17.89
N HIS A 293 10.55 -32.11 -17.76
CA HIS A 293 9.67 -31.97 -18.92
C HIS A 293 8.50 -31.03 -18.65
N CYS A 294 8.41 -29.94 -19.42
CA CYS A 294 7.29 -28.99 -19.41
C CYS A 294 6.45 -29.21 -20.67
N VAL A 295 5.22 -29.71 -20.51
CA VAL A 295 4.29 -30.02 -21.62
C VAL A 295 3.55 -28.79 -22.14
N VAL A 296 3.41 -27.76 -21.30
CA VAL A 296 2.89 -26.44 -21.70
C VAL A 296 3.81 -25.39 -21.09
N ASP A 297 4.26 -24.45 -21.91
CA ASP A 297 4.89 -23.20 -21.44
C ASP A 297 4.40 -22.05 -22.31
N ARG A 298 3.56 -21.15 -21.76
CA ARG A 298 2.80 -20.14 -22.52
C ARG A 298 2.60 -18.85 -21.71
N LEU A 299 2.44 -17.73 -22.41
CA LEU A 299 2.01 -16.45 -21.85
C LEU A 299 0.54 -16.18 -22.18
N PHE A 300 -0.22 -15.69 -21.22
CA PHE A 300 -1.59 -15.16 -21.37
C PHE A 300 -1.74 -13.89 -20.52
N ASP A 301 -2.77 -13.08 -20.77
CA ASP A 301 -2.83 -11.74 -20.18
C ASP A 301 -3.61 -11.71 -18.86
N ALA A 302 -3.26 -10.81 -17.95
CA ALA A 302 -3.72 -10.84 -16.56
C ALA A 302 -5.25 -10.62 -16.43
N GLY A 303 -5.96 -11.66 -15.97
CA GLY A 303 -7.41 -11.68 -15.82
C GLY A 303 -8.13 -12.46 -16.92
N GLU A 304 -7.43 -12.87 -17.98
CA GLU A 304 -7.96 -13.79 -18.99
C GLU A 304 -7.88 -15.27 -18.55
N ARG A 305 -8.36 -16.14 -19.44
CA ARG A 305 -8.37 -17.60 -19.30
C ARG A 305 -7.56 -18.21 -20.44
N LEU A 306 -6.59 -19.06 -20.14
CA LEU A 306 -5.81 -19.79 -21.13
C LEU A 306 -6.37 -21.20 -21.29
N ILE A 307 -6.97 -21.49 -22.44
CA ILE A 307 -7.43 -22.84 -22.79
C ILE A 307 -6.24 -23.63 -23.38
N VAL A 308 -6.10 -24.88 -22.96
CA VAL A 308 -5.15 -25.85 -23.55
C VAL A 308 -5.91 -27.13 -23.92
N ASP A 309 -6.07 -27.33 -25.23
CA ASP A 309 -6.67 -28.53 -25.82
C ASP A 309 -5.64 -29.66 -26.00
N ASN A 310 -6.12 -30.90 -26.08
CA ASN A 310 -5.33 -32.09 -26.47
C ASN A 310 -4.16 -32.44 -25.52
N LEU A 311 -4.23 -32.04 -24.26
CA LEU A 311 -3.43 -32.68 -23.21
C LEU A 311 -3.88 -34.15 -23.05
N PRO A 312 -2.96 -35.13 -23.02
CA PRO A 312 -3.29 -36.52 -22.70
C PRO A 312 -4.01 -36.65 -21.35
N PHE A 313 -4.84 -37.70 -21.20
CA PHE A 313 -5.41 -38.02 -19.88
C PHE A 313 -4.31 -38.52 -18.94
N GLY A 314 -4.22 -37.94 -17.74
CA GLY A 314 -3.06 -38.13 -16.85
C GLY A 314 -3.05 -37.20 -15.65
N GLU A 315 -1.94 -37.23 -14.90
CA GLU A 315 -1.66 -36.37 -13.75
C GLU A 315 -0.66 -35.27 -14.14
N TYR A 316 -0.91 -34.05 -13.68
CA TYR A 316 -0.16 -32.86 -14.06
C TYR A 316 0.05 -31.92 -12.86
N TYR A 317 1.19 -31.25 -12.87
CA TYR A 317 1.55 -30.18 -11.95
C TYR A 317 1.71 -28.87 -12.73
N TRP A 318 1.08 -27.79 -12.28
CA TRP A 318 1.13 -26.49 -12.95
C TRP A 318 1.49 -25.35 -12.02
N ARG A 319 2.14 -24.31 -12.55
CA ARG A 319 2.55 -23.09 -11.82
C ARG A 319 2.40 -21.86 -12.72
N THR A 320 2.30 -20.69 -12.10
CA THR A 320 2.26 -19.41 -12.83
C THR A 320 3.18 -18.35 -12.25
N ARG A 321 3.56 -17.35 -13.04
CA ARG A 321 4.22 -16.12 -12.55
C ARG A 321 3.81 -14.92 -13.38
N VAL A 322 3.98 -13.73 -12.81
CA VAL A 322 4.00 -12.47 -13.57
C VAL A 322 5.26 -12.44 -14.42
N GLU A 323 5.15 -12.03 -15.68
CA GLU A 323 6.26 -11.89 -16.62
C GLU A 323 5.96 -10.73 -17.58
N ASP A 324 6.48 -9.55 -17.27
CA ASP A 324 6.19 -8.29 -17.97
C ASP A 324 7.48 -7.47 -18.15
N GLY A 325 8.05 -7.49 -19.35
CA GLY A 325 9.41 -7.01 -19.60
C GLY A 325 10.43 -7.72 -18.70
N ASP A 326 11.24 -6.94 -17.98
CA ASP A 326 12.19 -7.44 -16.98
C ASP A 326 11.52 -7.78 -15.63
N VAL A 327 10.24 -7.40 -15.42
CA VAL A 327 9.52 -7.69 -14.17
C VAL A 327 9.03 -9.13 -14.16
N GLN A 328 9.64 -9.96 -13.31
CA GLN A 328 9.24 -11.33 -13.09
C GLN A 328 8.85 -11.52 -11.62
N SER A 329 7.66 -12.04 -11.34
CA SER A 329 7.38 -12.55 -10.00
C SER A 329 8.12 -13.86 -9.77
N ARG A 330 8.30 -14.21 -8.49
CA ARG A 330 8.49 -15.61 -8.10
C ARG A 330 7.38 -16.50 -8.68
N TRP A 331 7.68 -17.77 -8.90
CA TRP A 331 6.67 -18.75 -9.30
C TRP A 331 5.66 -18.97 -8.17
N SER A 332 4.37 -19.05 -8.52
CA SER A 332 3.30 -19.48 -7.62
C SER A 332 3.66 -20.82 -6.99
N ARG A 333 3.08 -21.11 -5.82
CA ARG A 333 3.00 -22.50 -5.38
C ARG A 333 2.34 -23.29 -6.50
N GLY A 334 2.98 -24.36 -6.94
CA GLY A 334 2.42 -25.22 -7.97
C GLY A 334 1.23 -26.02 -7.44
N GLN A 335 0.30 -26.32 -8.33
CA GLN A 335 -0.96 -27.00 -8.05
C GLN A 335 -1.03 -28.31 -8.86
N TRP A 336 -1.50 -29.39 -8.25
CA TRP A 336 -1.74 -30.66 -8.95
C TRP A 336 -3.16 -30.69 -9.53
N PHE A 337 -3.31 -31.31 -10.69
CA PHE A 337 -4.60 -31.72 -11.23
C PHE A 337 -4.50 -33.04 -12.02
N HIS A 338 -5.62 -33.74 -12.16
CA HIS A 338 -5.76 -34.90 -13.02
C HIS A 338 -6.75 -34.59 -14.14
N LEU A 339 -6.38 -34.91 -15.37
CA LEU A 339 -7.21 -34.82 -16.56
C LEU A 339 -7.79 -36.21 -16.85
N LEU A 340 -9.10 -36.37 -16.67
CA LEU A 340 -9.81 -37.64 -16.74
C LEU A 340 -10.58 -37.78 -18.06
N ASP A 341 -10.61 -39.00 -18.59
CA ASP A 341 -11.33 -39.34 -19.83
C ASP A 341 -12.85 -39.16 -19.66
N PRO A 342 -13.50 -38.25 -20.42
CA PRO A 342 -14.94 -38.03 -20.34
C PRO A 342 -15.81 -39.23 -20.73
N SER A 343 -15.29 -40.18 -21.51
CA SER A 343 -16.00 -41.43 -21.85
C SER A 343 -16.10 -42.41 -20.67
N ILE A 344 -15.23 -42.25 -19.67
CA ILE A 344 -15.19 -43.06 -18.44
C ILE A 344 -15.89 -42.34 -17.29
N TYR A 345 -15.70 -41.01 -17.16
CA TYR A 345 -16.09 -40.22 -15.98
C TYR A 345 -17.10 -39.08 -16.25
N GLY A 346 -17.69 -39.00 -17.45
CA GLY A 346 -18.66 -37.96 -17.81
C GLY A 346 -20.05 -38.14 -17.17
N PRO A 347 -20.88 -37.07 -17.10
CA PRO A 347 -22.22 -37.11 -16.52
C PRO A 347 -23.19 -37.95 -17.36
N GLY A 348 -23.30 -39.23 -17.01
CA GLY A 348 -24.13 -40.23 -17.70
C GLY A 348 -24.01 -41.65 -17.13
N ARG A 349 -23.47 -41.78 -15.92
CA ARG A 349 -23.30 -43.01 -15.12
C ARG A 349 -23.51 -42.68 -13.64
#